data_AF-A0A1Z8VWM0-F1
#
_entry.id   AF-A0A1Z8VWM0-F1
#
_cell.length_a   1.000
_cell.length_b   1.000
_cell.length_c   1.000
_cell.angle_alpha   90.00
_cell.angle_beta   90.00
_cell.angle_gamma   90.00
#
_symmetry.space_group_name_H-M   'P 1'
#
loop_
_entity.id
_entity.type
_entity.pdbx_description
1 polymer ?
#
loop_
_entity_poly.entity_id
_entity_poly.type
_entity_poly.pdbx_seq_one_letter_code
_entity_poly.pdbx_strand_id
1 'polypeptide(L)'
;MHYLIILVFFIITNILTAEDYIIEFQAKVENLKEFNISKYEKFRNYDLVGTFTDNYGNYGKANVIVISDVKDGKLLRLDATSENIYSNNERLYMRGIREKSDIDAGIAYNIVIGASKKFESLIGIKCTTSVRYFEDAIFGIQKCKLSQDMTSILKNSNN
;
A
#
# COMPACT_ATOMS: atom_id res chain seq x y z
N MET A 1 -26.91 1.46 -39.29
CA MET A 1 -26.33 2.26 -38.18
C MET A 1 -26.40 1.56 -36.82
N HIS A 2 -27.47 0.82 -36.48
CA HIS A 2 -27.54 0.03 -35.23
C HIS A 2 -26.43 -1.04 -35.08
N TYR A 3 -26.14 -1.80 -36.14
CA TYR A 3 -25.08 -2.82 -36.10
C TYR A 3 -23.67 -2.26 -35.91
N LEU A 4 -23.41 -1.02 -36.37
CA LEU A 4 -22.13 -0.35 -36.18
C LEU A 4 -21.92 0.04 -34.70
N ILE A 5 -23.00 0.45 -34.02
CA ILE A 5 -22.99 0.80 -32.59
C ILE A 5 -22.73 -0.44 -31.72
N ILE A 6 -23.31 -1.59 -32.08
CA ILE A 6 -23.10 -2.87 -31.37
C ILE A 6 -21.64 -3.34 -31.51
N LEU A 7 -21.05 -3.20 -32.70
CA LEU A 7 -19.64 -3.55 -32.93
C LEU A 7 -18.68 -2.67 -32.12
N VAL A 8 -18.96 -1.36 -32.04
CA VAL A 8 -18.18 -0.42 -31.23
C VAL A 8 -18.29 -0.76 -29.73
N PHE A 9 -19.47 -1.17 -29.25
CA PHE A 9 -19.66 -1.56 -27.85
C PHE A 9 -18.86 -2.82 -27.46
N PHE A 10 -18.74 -3.80 -28.38
CA PHE A 10 -17.97 -5.04 -28.15
C PHE A 10 -16.45 -4.81 -28.19
N ILE A 11 -15.98 -3.79 -28.91
CA ILE A 11 -14.55 -3.42 -28.94
C ILE A 11 -14.16 -2.72 -27.62
N ILE A 12 -15.03 -1.88 -27.06
CA ILE A 12 -14.75 -1.15 -25.82
C ILE A 12 -14.67 -2.08 -24.60
N THR A 13 -15.45 -3.18 -24.57
CA THR A 13 -15.42 -4.13 -23.44
C THR A 13 -14.11 -4.92 -23.31
N ASN A 14 -13.24 -4.88 -24.32
CA ASN A 14 -11.95 -5.59 -24.30
C ASN A 14 -10.77 -4.74 -23.78
N ILE A 15 -10.96 -3.46 -23.46
CA ILE A 15 -9.82 -2.52 -23.33
C ILE A 15 -9.39 -2.24 -21.87
N LEU A 16 -10.13 -2.63 -20.83
CA LEU A 16 -9.68 -2.36 -19.44
C LEU A 16 -10.00 -3.51 -18.47
N THR A 17 -9.21 -4.59 -18.52
CA THR A 17 -9.14 -5.52 -17.39
C THR A 17 -8.08 -5.02 -16.41
N ALA A 18 -8.51 -4.57 -15.24
CA ALA A 18 -7.58 -4.25 -14.15
C ALA A 18 -7.33 -5.51 -13.31
N GLU A 19 -6.07 -5.96 -13.23
CA GLU A 19 -5.67 -7.09 -12.38
C GLU A 19 -5.47 -6.64 -10.93
N ASP A 20 -5.78 -7.54 -10.00
CA ASP A 20 -5.53 -7.34 -8.58
C ASP A 20 -4.07 -7.67 -8.27
N TYR A 21 -3.32 -6.66 -7.83
CA TYR A 21 -2.02 -6.83 -7.23
C TYR A 21 -2.17 -6.85 -5.71
N ILE A 22 -1.70 -7.94 -5.10
CA ILE A 22 -1.87 -8.23 -3.68
C ILE A 22 -0.48 -8.36 -3.07
N ILE A 23 -0.21 -7.54 -2.07
CA ILE A 23 1.01 -7.58 -1.27
C ILE A 23 0.61 -8.02 0.13
N GLU A 24 1.21 -9.10 0.61
CA GLU A 24 1.15 -9.54 2.00
C GLU A 24 2.44 -9.12 2.70
N PHE A 25 2.33 -8.49 3.86
CA PHE A 25 3.49 -8.01 4.60
C PHE A 25 3.40 -8.33 6.07
N GLN A 26 4.57 -8.44 6.68
CA GLN A 26 4.75 -8.56 8.11
C GLN A 26 5.80 -7.55 8.57
N ALA A 27 5.58 -6.89 9.69
CA ALA A 27 6.51 -5.91 10.22
C ALA A 27 6.54 -5.91 11.75
N LYS A 28 7.63 -5.39 12.30
CA LYS A 28 7.80 -5.15 13.73
C LYS A 28 8.00 -3.66 13.97
N VAL A 29 7.49 -3.18 15.10
CA VAL A 29 7.69 -1.79 15.56
C VAL A 29 9.11 -1.61 16.09
N GLU A 30 9.79 -0.56 15.62
CA GLU A 30 11.10 -0.12 16.11
C GLU A 30 11.07 1.37 16.48
N ASN A 31 12.03 1.81 17.30
CA ASN A 31 12.28 3.22 17.64
C ASN A 31 11.04 4.02 18.12
N LEU A 32 10.10 3.37 18.80
CA LEU A 32 8.87 4.02 19.28
C LEU A 32 9.18 5.19 20.23
N LYS A 33 8.77 6.38 19.82
CA LYS A 33 8.70 7.60 20.64
C LYS A 33 7.24 7.96 20.86
N GLU A 34 6.83 8.03 22.11
CA GLU A 34 5.45 8.35 22.52
C GLU A 34 5.43 9.56 23.46
N PHE A 35 4.54 10.51 23.19
CA PHE A 35 4.22 11.61 24.10
C PHE A 35 2.76 11.51 24.52
N ASN A 36 2.52 11.41 25.83
CA ASN A 36 1.19 11.50 26.41
C ASN A 36 0.80 12.98 26.51
N ILE A 37 -0.05 13.45 25.58
CA ILE A 37 -0.56 14.83 25.58
C ILE A 37 -1.60 14.98 26.70
N SER A 38 -2.41 13.95 26.94
CA SER A 38 -3.33 13.85 28.06
C SER A 38 -3.54 12.39 28.46
N LYS A 39 -4.44 12.14 29.43
CA LYS A 39 -4.85 10.77 29.80
C LYS A 39 -5.43 9.98 28.61
N TYR A 40 -6.03 10.66 27.64
CA TYR A 40 -6.74 10.04 26.52
C TYR A 40 -6.12 10.33 25.16
N GLU A 41 -5.05 11.13 25.11
CA GLU A 41 -4.44 11.59 23.87
C GLU A 41 -2.94 11.31 23.84
N LYS A 42 -2.49 10.70 22.74
CA LYS A 42 -1.12 10.28 22.54
C LYS A 42 -0.64 10.63 21.14
N PHE A 43 0.54 11.23 21.09
CA PHE A 43 1.33 11.33 19.86
C PHE A 43 2.32 10.16 19.82
N ARG A 44 2.48 9.53 18.65
CA ARG A 44 3.46 8.46 18.44
C ARG A 44 4.22 8.68 17.14
N ASN A 45 5.52 8.43 17.19
CA ASN A 45 6.39 8.32 16.05
C ASN A 45 7.18 7.02 16.20
N TYR A 46 7.16 6.18 15.18
CA TYR A 46 7.83 4.88 15.22
C TYR A 46 8.20 4.41 13.82
N ASP A 47 9.16 3.51 13.77
CA ASP A 47 9.58 2.82 12.57
C ASP A 47 8.88 1.46 12.48
N LEU A 48 8.67 0.98 11.27
CA LEU A 48 8.33 -0.42 11.01
C LEU A 48 9.40 -1.00 10.11
N VAL A 49 9.94 -2.15 10.51
CA VAL A 49 10.85 -2.94 9.69
C VAL A 49 10.19 -4.28 9.43
N GLY A 50 10.14 -4.67 8.15
CA GLY A 50 9.34 -5.81 7.74
C GLY A 50 9.78 -6.46 6.45
N THR A 51 9.03 -7.49 6.07
CA THR A 51 9.15 -8.20 4.80
C THR A 51 7.79 -8.26 4.12
N PHE A 52 7.81 -8.43 2.81
CA PHE A 52 6.61 -8.61 2.03
C PHE A 52 6.80 -9.65 0.93
N THR A 53 5.68 -10.22 0.50
CA THR A 53 5.53 -11.06 -0.69
C THR A 53 4.34 -10.56 -1.49
N ASP A 54 4.34 -10.78 -2.80
CA ASP A 54 3.21 -10.47 -3.65
C ASP A 54 2.66 -11.68 -4.40
N ASN A 55 1.48 -11.52 -5.01
CA ASN A 55 0.81 -12.56 -5.79
C ASN A 55 1.46 -12.87 -7.16
N TYR A 56 2.53 -12.18 -7.53
CA TYR A 56 3.35 -12.46 -8.71
C TYR A 56 4.68 -13.14 -8.36
N GLY A 57 4.90 -13.45 -7.08
CA GLY A 57 6.09 -14.14 -6.59
C GLY A 57 7.26 -13.22 -6.30
N ASN A 58 7.10 -11.89 -6.35
CA ASN A 58 8.12 -10.99 -5.83
C ASN A 58 8.08 -10.95 -4.31
N TYR A 59 9.22 -10.62 -3.73
CA TYR A 59 9.40 -10.51 -2.30
C TYR A 59 10.45 -9.47 -1.99
N GLY A 60 10.45 -8.97 -0.76
CA GLY A 60 11.34 -7.90 -0.39
C GLY A 60 11.28 -7.53 1.09
N LYS A 61 11.92 -6.40 1.38
CA LYS A 61 11.94 -5.76 2.70
C LYS A 61 11.24 -4.42 2.64
N ALA A 62 10.61 -4.03 3.74
CA ALA A 62 9.96 -2.74 3.89
C ALA A 62 10.53 -2.02 5.12
N ASN A 63 10.88 -0.75 4.92
CA ASN A 63 11.19 0.19 6.01
C ASN A 63 10.13 1.30 5.97
N VAL A 64 9.49 1.57 7.09
CA VAL A 64 8.40 2.55 7.17
C VAL A 64 8.62 3.48 8.33
N ILE A 65 8.42 4.77 8.11
CA ILE A 65 8.36 5.77 9.18
C ILE A 65 6.89 6.14 9.36
N VAL A 66 6.38 6.09 10.59
CA VAL A 66 4.98 6.36 10.91
C VAL A 66 4.85 7.47 11.94
N ILE A 67 3.95 8.41 11.66
CA ILE A 67 3.45 9.39 12.60
C ILE A 67 1.97 9.09 12.83
N SER A 68 1.57 8.97 14.10
CA SER A 68 0.18 8.72 14.45
C SER A 68 -0.27 9.49 15.68
N ASP A 69 -1.51 9.98 15.63
CA ASP A 69 -2.18 10.55 16.80
C ASP A 69 -3.33 9.63 17.21
N VAL A 70 -3.40 9.33 18.50
CA VAL A 70 -4.45 8.50 19.09
C VAL A 70 -5.21 9.34 20.11
N LYS A 71 -6.55 9.33 20.04
CA LYS A 71 -7.43 9.97 21.01
C LYS A 71 -8.58 9.04 21.38
N ASP A 72 -8.84 8.88 22.67
CA ASP A 72 -9.90 8.00 23.20
C ASP A 72 -9.79 6.55 22.66
N GLY A 73 -8.55 6.07 22.51
CA GLY A 73 -8.25 4.75 21.93
C GLY A 73 -8.44 4.65 20.42
N LYS A 74 -8.85 5.72 19.74
CA LYS A 74 -9.05 5.77 18.28
C LYS A 74 -7.89 6.46 17.58
N LEU A 75 -7.47 5.91 16.44
CA LEU A 75 -6.46 6.51 15.57
C LEU A 75 -7.07 7.70 14.81
N LEU A 76 -6.64 8.92 15.14
CA LEU A 76 -7.11 10.15 14.50
C LEU A 76 -6.29 10.54 13.26
N ARG A 77 -4.98 10.31 13.31
CA ARG A 77 -4.04 10.58 12.22
C ARG A 77 -3.14 9.38 12.04
N LEU A 78 -2.88 9.04 10.79
CA LEU A 78 -1.82 8.15 10.37
C LEU A 78 -1.21 8.76 9.11
N ASP A 79 0.09 9.05 9.17
CA ASP A 79 0.90 9.45 8.04
C ASP A 79 2.16 8.57 8.05
N ALA A 80 2.25 7.71 7.06
CA ALA A 80 3.33 6.75 6.93
C ALA A 80 4.04 6.98 5.60
N THR A 81 5.36 6.87 5.59
CA THR A 81 6.14 6.80 4.35
C THR A 81 6.97 5.53 4.38
N SER A 82 6.83 4.70 3.35
CA SER A 82 7.52 3.41 3.24
C SER A 82 8.48 3.39 2.06
N GLU A 83 9.64 2.79 2.28
CA GLU A 83 10.51 2.27 1.24
C GLU A 83 10.37 0.75 1.16
N ASN A 84 9.90 0.25 0.02
CA ASN A 84 9.79 -1.17 -0.27
C ASN A 84 10.91 -1.54 -1.25
N ILE A 85 11.81 -2.42 -0.82
CA ILE A 85 12.97 -2.87 -1.58
C ILE A 85 12.72 -4.30 -2.01
N TYR A 86 12.56 -4.50 -3.32
CA TYR A 86 12.36 -5.80 -3.93
C TYR A 86 13.68 -6.58 -3.98
N SER A 87 13.61 -7.90 -4.08
CA SER A 87 14.78 -8.80 -4.15
C SER A 87 15.75 -8.49 -5.29
N ASN A 88 15.26 -7.87 -6.36
CA ASN A 88 16.05 -7.39 -7.50
C ASN A 88 16.60 -5.96 -7.35
N ASN A 89 16.52 -5.37 -6.15
CA ASN A 89 16.92 -4.01 -5.80
C ASN A 89 16.07 -2.87 -6.39
N GLU A 90 14.98 -3.18 -7.10
CA GLU A 90 14.00 -2.16 -7.46
C GLU A 90 13.29 -1.65 -6.21
N ARG A 91 12.87 -0.39 -6.23
CA ARG A 91 12.32 0.32 -5.06
C ARG A 91 10.98 0.93 -5.37
N LEU A 92 10.05 0.82 -4.42
CA LEU A 92 8.82 1.59 -4.39
C LEU A 92 8.73 2.42 -3.12
N TYR A 93 8.46 3.70 -3.30
CA TYR A 93 8.18 4.64 -2.22
C TYR A 93 6.67 4.85 -2.15
N MET A 94 6.07 4.58 -1.00
CA MET A 94 4.63 4.75 -0.81
C MET A 94 4.33 5.65 0.37
N ARG A 95 3.22 6.39 0.28
CA ARG A 95 2.68 7.17 1.38
C ARG A 95 1.36 6.58 1.84
N GLY A 96 1.31 6.16 3.09
CA GLY A 96 0.13 5.68 3.79
C GLY A 96 -0.58 6.83 4.49
N ILE A 97 -1.81 7.12 4.12
CA ILE A 97 -2.65 8.11 4.80
C ILE A 97 -4.00 7.51 5.15
N ARG A 98 -4.59 8.04 6.23
CA ARG A 98 -5.97 7.74 6.60
C ARG A 98 -6.84 8.97 6.36
N GLU A 99 -7.82 8.87 5.47
CA GLU A 99 -8.80 9.93 5.25
C GLU A 99 -9.84 9.93 6.39
N LYS A 100 -10.35 11.11 6.76
CA LYS A 100 -11.26 11.28 7.93
C LYS A 100 -12.56 10.46 7.80
N SER A 101 -12.99 10.13 6.58
CA SER A 101 -14.18 9.31 6.32
C SER A 101 -13.99 7.82 6.63
N ASP A 102 -12.75 7.31 6.70
CA ASP A 102 -12.44 5.88 6.86
C ASP A 102 -12.04 5.51 8.30
N ILE A 103 -12.31 6.42 9.25
CA ILE A 103 -12.05 6.22 10.68
C ILE A 103 -12.84 5.00 11.20
N ASP A 104 -14.03 4.74 10.66
CA ASP A 104 -14.88 3.62 11.09
C ASP A 104 -14.53 2.28 10.39
N ALA A 105 -13.86 2.31 9.23
CA ALA A 105 -13.62 1.10 8.41
C ALA A 105 -12.28 0.38 8.70
N GLY A 106 -11.36 1.00 9.44
CA GLY A 106 -10.03 0.40 9.69
C GLY A 106 -9.10 0.35 8.46
N ILE A 107 -9.49 0.97 7.34
CA ILE A 107 -8.77 0.93 6.07
C ILE A 107 -7.83 2.15 5.99
N ALA A 108 -6.57 1.90 5.65
CA ALA A 108 -5.62 2.93 5.24
C ALA A 108 -5.43 2.86 3.72
N TYR A 109 -5.16 4.01 3.08
CA TYR A 109 -4.75 4.03 1.68
C TYR A 109 -3.25 4.25 1.59
N ASN A 110 -2.61 3.53 0.69
CA ASN A 110 -1.24 3.76 0.31
C ASN A 110 -1.18 4.22 -1.14
N ILE A 111 -0.43 5.27 -1.41
CA ILE A 111 -0.23 5.82 -2.75
C ILE A 111 1.24 5.65 -3.10
N VAL A 112 1.55 5.12 -4.29
CA VAL A 112 2.93 5.09 -4.78
C VAL A 112 3.34 6.53 -5.15
N ILE A 113 4.32 7.07 -4.44
CA ILE A 113 4.80 8.45 -4.61
C ILE A 113 6.15 8.54 -5.30
N GLY A 114 6.85 7.42 -5.46
CA GLY A 114 8.12 7.34 -6.14
C GLY A 114 8.50 5.90 -6.42
N ALA A 115 9.39 5.70 -7.40
CA ALA A 115 9.85 4.39 -7.80
C ALA A 115 11.23 4.46 -8.45
N SER A 116 11.93 3.34 -8.48
CA SER A 116 13.06 3.14 -9.39
C SER A 116 12.59 3.04 -10.85
N LYS A 117 13.53 3.19 -11.79
CA LYS A 117 13.23 3.35 -13.23
C LYS A 117 12.33 2.26 -13.81
N LYS A 118 12.53 0.98 -13.44
CA LYS A 118 11.70 -0.14 -13.93
C LYS A 118 10.24 -0.03 -13.48
N PHE A 119 10.01 0.60 -12.33
CA PHE A 119 8.72 0.70 -11.65
C PHE A 119 8.09 2.09 -11.72
N GLU A 120 8.64 3.04 -12.50
CA GLU A 120 8.11 4.40 -12.63
C GLU A 120 6.63 4.45 -13.06
N SER A 121 6.20 3.49 -13.88
CA SER A 121 4.79 3.37 -14.31
C SER A 121 3.83 3.07 -13.16
N LEU A 122 4.33 2.64 -12.00
CA LEU A 122 3.53 2.34 -10.81
C LEU A 122 3.21 3.60 -9.98
N ILE A 123 3.85 4.74 -10.27
CA ILE A 123 3.63 5.98 -9.53
C ILE A 123 2.17 6.45 -9.70
N GLY A 124 1.55 6.87 -8.59
CA GLY A 124 0.17 7.33 -8.54
C GLY A 124 -0.87 6.25 -8.25
N ILE A 125 -0.49 4.97 -8.24
CA ILE A 125 -1.41 3.88 -7.89
C ILE A 125 -1.82 4.01 -6.42
N LYS A 126 -3.14 3.96 -6.19
CA LYS A 126 -3.76 3.92 -4.87
C LYS A 126 -4.10 2.46 -4.52
N CYS A 127 -3.66 2.04 -3.34
CA CYS A 127 -3.88 0.71 -2.80
C CYS A 127 -4.62 0.79 -1.47
N THR A 128 -5.59 -0.10 -1.27
CA THR A 128 -6.24 -0.29 0.03
C THR A 128 -5.38 -1.18 0.90
N THR A 129 -5.24 -0.84 2.18
CA THR A 129 -4.43 -1.60 3.14
C THR A 129 -5.24 -1.92 4.39
N SER A 130 -5.11 -3.16 4.85
CA SER A 130 -5.66 -3.65 6.11
C SER A 130 -4.53 -4.25 6.94
N VAL A 131 -4.59 -4.04 8.26
CA VAL A 131 -3.58 -4.54 9.20
C VAL A 131 -4.23 -5.22 10.39
N ARG A 132 -3.54 -6.22 10.94
CA ARG A 132 -3.85 -6.92 12.18
C ARG A 132 -2.62 -6.91 13.06
N TYR A 133 -2.85 -6.82 14.36
CA TYR A 133 -1.78 -6.78 15.36
C TYR A 133 -1.80 -8.09 16.15
N PHE A 134 -0.62 -8.68 16.33
CA PHE A 134 -0.39 -9.79 17.24
C PHE A 134 0.85 -9.45 18.07
N GLU A 135 0.64 -9.03 19.32
CA GLU A 135 1.68 -8.49 20.19
C GLU A 135 2.44 -7.33 19.53
N ASP A 136 3.75 -7.47 19.31
CA ASP A 136 4.61 -6.50 18.63
C ASP A 136 4.72 -6.72 17.11
N ALA A 137 4.09 -7.77 16.59
CA ALA A 137 4.04 -8.10 15.18
C ALA A 137 2.80 -7.50 14.50
N ILE A 138 3.01 -6.99 13.29
CA ILE A 138 1.99 -6.46 12.40
C ILE A 138 1.92 -7.37 11.19
N PHE A 139 0.71 -7.82 10.86
CA PHE A 139 0.42 -8.55 9.63
C PHE A 139 -0.53 -7.69 8.80
N GLY A 140 -0.24 -7.52 7.51
CA GLY A 140 -1.05 -6.70 6.66
C GLY A 140 -1.19 -7.24 5.25
N ILE A 141 -2.25 -6.79 4.60
CA ILE A 141 -2.54 -7.06 3.21
C ILE A 141 -2.82 -5.72 2.54
N GLN A 142 -2.19 -5.51 1.40
CA GLN A 142 -2.41 -4.38 0.52
C GLN A 142 -2.92 -4.89 -0.82
N LYS A 143 -3.89 -4.17 -1.39
CA LYS A 143 -4.51 -4.50 -2.67
C LYS A 143 -4.54 -3.28 -3.57
N CYS A 144 -3.99 -3.41 -4.77
CA CYS A 144 -3.92 -2.38 -5.80
C CYS A 144 -4.60 -2.88 -7.09
N LYS A 145 -5.18 -1.96 -7.85
CA LYS A 145 -5.68 -2.24 -9.22
C LYS A 145 -4.63 -1.79 -10.23
N LEU A 146 -4.16 -2.72 -11.06
CA LEU A 146 -3.10 -2.46 -12.05
C LEU A 146 -3.62 -2.54 -13.48
N SER A 147 -3.01 -1.75 -14.38
CA SER A 147 -3.15 -1.98 -15.82
C SER A 147 -2.37 -3.23 -16.27
N GLN A 148 -2.62 -3.68 -17.51
CA GLN A 148 -1.88 -4.82 -18.09
C GLN A 148 -0.38 -4.54 -18.20
N ASP A 149 0.02 -3.31 -18.57
CA ASP A 149 1.43 -2.92 -18.67
C ASP A 149 2.13 -2.98 -17.31
N MET A 150 1.51 -2.40 -16.28
CA MET A 150 2.01 -2.42 -14.89
C MET A 150 2.13 -3.85 -14.36
N THR A 151 1.15 -4.69 -14.67
CA THR A 151 1.14 -6.10 -14.29
C THR A 151 2.30 -6.86 -14.94
N SER A 152 2.56 -6.60 -16.22
CA SER A 152 3.64 -7.25 -16.96
C SER A 152 5.02 -6.87 -16.40
N ILE A 153 5.19 -5.63 -15.93
CA ILE A 153 6.41 -5.17 -15.29
C ILE A 153 6.68 -5.95 -13.99
N LEU A 154 5.66 -6.16 -13.16
CA LEU A 154 5.79 -6.87 -11.89
C LEU A 154 5.98 -8.39 -12.06
N LYS A 155 5.30 -9.01 -13.04
CA LYS A 155 5.49 -10.44 -13.34
C LYS A 155 6.90 -10.75 -13.86
N ASN A 156 7.51 -9.82 -14.60
CA ASN A 156 8.86 -9.96 -15.15
C ASN A 156 9.95 -9.31 -14.26
N SER A 157 9.64 -9.06 -13.00
CA SER A 157 10.57 -8.41 -12.08
C SER A 157 11.67 -9.35 -11.60
N ASN A 158 11.37 -10.64 -11.43
CA ASN A 158 12.30 -11.67 -10.94
C ASN A 158 13.09 -12.43 -12.02
N ASN A 159 12.89 -12.12 -13.31
CA ASN A 159 13.63 -12.71 -14.44
C ASN A 159 14.80 -11.82 -14.87
#